data_AF-A0A9X1SD67-F1
#
_entry.id   AF-A0A9X1SD67-F1
#
_cell.length_a   1.000
_cell.length_b   1.000
_cell.length_c   1.000
_cell.angle_alpha   90.00
_cell.angle_beta   90.00
_cell.angle_gamma   90.00
#
_symmetry.space_group_name_H-M   'P 1'
#
loop_
_entity.id
_entity.type
_entity.pdbx_description
1 polymer ?
#
loop_
_entity_poly.entity_id
_entity_poly.type
_entity_poly.pdbx_seq_one_letter_code
_entity_poly.pdbx_strand_id
1 'polypeptide(L)' 'MDKNVSPEIKAAARDLLGHYNRPGGTQPGGFRAGLFDIWMKADHLNPARLTIAFPEVAVAVNALRFGSDEELQDLAR' A
#
# COMPACT_ATOMS: atom_id res chain seq x y z
N MET A 1 -15.16 -13.69 -0.99
CA MET A 1 -14.81 -13.38 0.42
C MET A 1 -14.92 -11.88 0.57
N ASP A 2 -16.03 -11.37 1.09
CA ASP A 2 -16.09 -9.97 1.52
C ASP A 2 -15.18 -9.83 2.73
N LYS A 3 -13.89 -9.61 2.45
CA LYS A 3 -12.95 -9.22 3.48
C LYS A 3 -13.38 -7.82 3.88
N ASN A 4 -13.81 -7.66 5.12
CA ASN A 4 -14.06 -6.35 5.71
C ASN A 4 -12.69 -5.63 5.77
N VAL A 5 -12.29 -5.02 4.66
CA VAL A 5 -10.99 -4.34 4.51
C VAL A 5 -10.98 -3.17 5.47
N SER A 6 -10.00 -3.14 6.37
CA SER A 6 -9.95 -2.13 7.42
C SER A 6 -9.79 -0.72 6.81
N PRO A 7 -10.33 0.33 7.45
CA PRO A 7 -10.18 1.71 6.96
C PRO A 7 -8.73 2.12 6.72
N GLU A 8 -7.80 1.59 7.50
CA GLU A 8 -6.37 1.86 7.42
C GLU A 8 -5.76 1.27 6.14
N ILE A 9 -6.17 0.05 5.75
CA ILE A 9 -5.78 -0.57 4.48
C ILE A 9 -6.35 0.23 3.32
N LYS A 10 -7.62 0.64 3.40
CA LYS A 10 -8.24 1.48 2.35
C LYS A 10 -7.50 2.80 2.17
N ALA A 11 -7.16 3.45 3.28
CA ALA A 11 -6.38 4.69 3.26
C ALA A 11 -4.97 4.46 2.69
N ALA A 12 -4.29 3.38 3.09
CA ALA A 12 -2.97 3.05 2.57
C ALA A 12 -3.01 2.75 1.06
N ALA A 13 -4.04 2.07 0.57
CA ALA A 13 -4.23 1.80 -0.85
C ALA A 13 -4.46 3.09 -1.65
N ARG A 14 -5.31 4.02 -1.17
CA ARG A 14 -5.50 5.34 -1.81
C ARG A 14 -4.22 6.16 -1.85
N ASP A 15 -3.48 6.17 -0.74
CA ASP A 15 -2.21 6.87 -0.63
C ASP A 15 -1.16 6.28 -1.57
N LEU A 16 -1.13 4.96 -1.71
CA LEU A 16 -0.22 4.27 -2.62
C LEU A 16 -0.60 4.53 -4.09
N LEU A 17 -1.89 4.52 -4.42
CA LEU A 17 -2.39 4.92 -5.75
C LEU A 17 -1.97 6.37 -6.06
N GLY A 18 -2.14 7.29 -5.11
CA GLY A 18 -1.76 8.69 -5.29
C GLY A 18 -0.25 8.88 -5.41
N HIS A 19 0.55 8.14 -4.64
CA HIS A 19 2.00 8.13 -4.75
C HIS A 19 2.49 7.82 -6.18
N TYR A 20 1.82 6.89 -6.87
CA TYR A 20 2.11 6.52 -8.25
C TYR A 20 1.26 7.25 -9.31
N ASN A 21 0.55 8.32 -8.93
CA ASN A 21 -0.34 9.11 -9.80
C ASN A 21 -1.40 8.26 -10.53
N ARG A 22 -1.99 7.29 -9.83
CA ARG A 22 -3.02 6.39 -10.38
C ARG A 22 -4.43 6.89 -10.05
N PRO A 23 -5.44 6.55 -10.89
CA PRO A 23 -6.84 6.93 -10.64
C PRO A 23 -7.35 6.47 -9.27
N GLY A 24 -8.18 7.30 -8.63
CA GLY A 24 -8.71 7.03 -7.28
C GLY A 24 -7.70 7.22 -6.15
N GLY A 25 -6.48 7.67 -6.45
CA GLY A 25 -5.45 7.95 -5.48
C GLY A 25 -5.64 9.25 -4.69
N THR A 26 -5.06 9.30 -3.49
CA THR A 26 -4.93 10.50 -2.67
C THR A 26 -3.46 10.77 -2.42
N GLN A 27 -3.04 12.03 -2.45
CA GLN A 27 -1.63 12.36 -2.23
C GLN A 27 -1.21 11.95 -0.81
N PRO A 28 -0.23 11.05 -0.64
CA PRO A 28 0.24 10.66 0.69
C PRO A 28 0.98 11.81 1.36
N GLY A 29 0.91 11.85 2.69
CA GLY A 29 1.83 12.66 3.49
C GLY A 29 3.29 12.19 3.35
N GLY A 30 4.24 13.07 3.66
CA GLY A 30 5.68 12.81 3.46
C GLY A 30 6.20 11.55 4.14
N PHE A 31 5.69 11.20 5.32
CA PHE A 31 6.05 9.94 6.00
C PHE A 31 5.62 8.70 5.21
N ARG A 32 4.36 8.66 4.73
CA ARG A 32 3.84 7.52 3.95
C ARG A 32 4.53 7.39 2.60
N ALA A 33 4.78 8.52 1.92
CA ALA A 33 5.56 8.53 0.68
C ALA A 33 6.96 7.92 0.88
N GLY A 34 7.68 8.37 1.92
CA GLY A 34 8.99 7.82 2.25
C GLY A 34 8.94 6.33 2.62
N LEU A 35 7.90 5.90 3.33
CA LEU A 35 7.69 4.49 3.65
C LEU A 35 7.50 3.64 2.39
N PHE A 36 6.70 4.10 1.42
CA PHE A 36 6.50 3.39 0.14
C PHE A 36 7.81 3.29 -0.66
N ASP A 37 8.58 4.38 -0.73
CA ASP A 37 9.88 4.40 -1.40
C ASP A 37 10.87 3.40 -0.76
N ILE A 38 10.93 3.38 0.57
CA ILE A 38 11.78 2.45 1.31
C ILE A 38 11.33 1.02 1.05
N TRP A 39 10.02 0.75 1.05
CA TRP A 39 9.49 -0.59 0.85
C TRP A 39 9.81 -1.15 -0.54
N MET A 40 9.69 -0.32 -1.57
CA MET A 40 10.03 -0.72 -2.95
C MET A 40 11.53 -0.96 -3.14
N LYS A 41 12.37 -0.28 -2.36
CA LYS A 41 13.83 -0.44 -2.38
C LYS A 41 14.34 -1.51 -1.40
N ALA A 42 13.49 -1.97 -0.48
CA ALA A 42 13.88 -2.90 0.57
C ALA A 42 14.21 -4.29 0.01
N ASP A 43 15.42 -4.76 0.30
CA ASP A 43 15.86 -6.14 0.06
C ASP A 43 15.10 -7.13 0.96
N HIS A 44 15.06 -8.43 0.59
CA HIS A 44 14.18 -9.49 1.10
C HIS A 44 14.06 -9.61 2.64
N LEU A 45 15.06 -9.14 3.39
CA LEU A 45 15.09 -9.18 4.87
C LEU A 45 14.30 -8.05 5.55
N ASN A 46 14.21 -6.88 4.92
CA ASN A 46 13.51 -5.72 5.45
C ASN A 46 11.97 -5.70 5.25
N PRO A 47 11.37 -6.24 4.18
CA PRO A 47 9.91 -6.23 4.01
C PRO A 47 9.21 -7.03 5.11
N ALA A 48 9.83 -8.09 5.67
CA ALA A 48 9.26 -8.81 6.80
C ALA A 48 9.11 -7.92 8.05
N ARG A 49 10.14 -7.11 8.35
CA ARG A 49 10.11 -6.15 9.46
C ARG A 49 9.11 -5.02 9.22
N LEU A 50 9.07 -4.48 7.99
CA LEU A 50 8.10 -3.46 7.61
C LEU A 50 6.67 -4.00 7.65
N THR A 51 6.45 -5.25 7.27
CA THR A 51 5.13 -5.91 7.34
C THR A 51 4.64 -6.03 8.77
N ILE A 52 5.53 -6.35 9.72
CA ILE A 52 5.17 -6.40 11.15
C ILE A 52 4.84 -5.00 11.68
N ALA A 53 5.61 -3.98 11.28
CA ALA A 53 5.45 -2.62 11.77
C ALA A 53 4.26 -1.86 11.15
N PHE A 54 3.98 -2.11 9.87
CA PHE A 54 2.97 -1.41 9.06
C PHE A 54 2.16 -2.41 8.23
N PRO A 55 1.38 -3.29 8.87
CA PRO A 55 0.66 -4.36 8.17
C PRO A 55 -0.33 -3.85 7.12
N GLU A 56 -0.96 -2.70 7.36
CA GLU A 56 -1.90 -2.07 6.42
C GLU A 56 -1.21 -1.62 5.12
N VAL A 57 0.01 -1.08 5.24
CA VAL A 57 0.81 -0.68 4.09
C VAL A 57 1.35 -1.91 3.36
N ALA A 58 1.69 -2.97 4.10
CA ALA A 58 2.12 -4.24 3.50
C ALA A 58 1.08 -4.80 2.55
N VAL A 59 -0.19 -4.78 2.95
CA VAL A 59 -1.31 -5.26 2.12
C VAL A 59 -1.41 -4.46 0.82
N ALA A 60 -1.37 -3.12 0.91
CA ALA A 60 -1.43 -2.25 -0.27
C ALA A 60 -0.22 -2.45 -1.20
N VAL A 61 1.00 -2.47 -0.64
CA VAL A 61 2.24 -2.65 -1.42
C VAL A 61 2.29 -4.03 -2.06
N ASN A 62 1.83 -5.07 -1.38
CA ASN A 62 1.78 -6.42 -1.94
C ASN A 62 0.77 -6.54 -3.08
N ALA A 63 -0.40 -5.90 -2.96
CA ALA A 63 -1.38 -5.83 -4.06
C ALA A 63 -0.79 -5.13 -5.29
N LEU A 64 0.00 -4.07 -5.11
CA LEU A 64 0.71 -3.42 -6.20
C LEU A 64 1.82 -4.30 -6.80
N ARG A 65 2.63 -4.94 -5.94
CA ARG A 65 3.87 -5.61 -6.32
C ARG A 65 3.67 -6.99 -6.93
N PHE A 66 2.69 -7.73 -6.42
CA PHE A 66 2.43 -9.12 -6.81
C PHE A 66 1.05 -9.32 -7.44
N GLY A 67 0.19 -8.32 -7.33
CA GLY A 67 -1.18 -8.31 -7.82
C GLY A 67 -1.35 -7.48 -9.09
N SER A 68 -2.52 -6.86 -9.21
CA SER A 68 -2.85 -5.95 -10.30
C SER A 68 -3.26 -4.56 -9.79
N ASP A 69 -3.28 -3.59 -10.70
CA ASP A 69 -3.83 -2.26 -10.43
C ASP A 69 -5.29 -2.33 -9.96
N GLU A 70 -6.08 -3.28 -10.47
CA GLU A 70 -7.47 -3.52 -10.06
C GLU A 70 -7.55 -4.01 -8.62
N GLU A 71 -6.67 -4.91 -8.18
CA GLU A 71 -6.66 -5.38 -6.79
C GLU A 71 -6.35 -4.23 -5.82
N LEU A 72 -5.42 -3.34 -6.18
CA LEU A 72 -5.13 -2.16 -5.38
C LEU A 72 -6.32 -1.17 -5.35
N GLN A 73 -7.03 -1.01 -6.48
CA GLN A 73 -8.24 -0.19 -6.54
C GLN A 73 -9.38 -0.78 -5.72
N ASP A 74 -9.55 -2.11 -5.72
CA ASP A 74 -10.56 -2.78 -4.91
C ASP A 74 -10.28 -2.63 -3.41
N LEU A 75 -9.01 -2.65 -3.00
CA LEU A 75 -8.63 -2.33 -1.62
C LEU A 75 -8.93 -0.87 -1.24
N ALA A 76 -8.93 0.06 -2.20
CA ALA A 76 -9.17 1.48 -1.94
C ALA A 76 -10.66 1.85 -1.79
N ARG A 77 -11.58 0.98 -2.23
CA ARG A 77 -13.04 1.15 -2.15
C ARG A 77 -13.55 0.85 -0.74
#